data_AF-A0AAW1S2Q5-F1
#
_entry.id   AF-A0AAW1S2Q5-F1
#
_cell.length_a   1.000
_cell.length_b   1.000
_cell.length_c   1.000
_cell.angle_alpha   90.00
_cell.angle_beta   90.00
_cell.angle_gamma   90.00
#
_symmetry.space_group_name_H-M   'P 1'
#
loop_
_entity.id
_entity.type
_entity.pdbx_description
1 polymer ?
#
loop_
_entity_poly.entity_id
_entity_poly.type
_entity_poly.pdbx_seq_one_letter_code
_entity_poly.pdbx_strand_id
1 'polypeptide(L)'
;MSKWLSVLQPRPSEAASASEEELLQGAQRAQEYSRRKMQAHRIQQQDLVNKIALKKAALEALPPTLRAEASQEVWVQFPMNRQRPYLTPPTQGFPED
;
A
#
# COMPACT_ATOMS: atom_id res chain seq x y z
N MET A 1 -36.79 21.62 1.93
CA MET A 1 -35.37 21.18 1.90
C MET A 1 -35.05 20.68 0.50
N SER A 2 -33.89 21.04 -0.06
CA SER A 2 -33.51 20.70 -1.44
C SER A 2 -33.31 19.18 -1.62
N LYS A 3 -33.77 18.64 -2.76
CA LYS A 3 -33.70 17.21 -3.15
C LYS A 3 -32.30 16.60 -2.97
N TRP A 4 -31.25 17.41 -3.14
CA TRP A 4 -29.85 17.03 -3.02
C TRP A 4 -29.42 16.67 -1.58
N LEU A 5 -30.01 17.30 -0.57
CA LEU A 5 -29.69 17.01 0.84
C LEU A 5 -30.21 15.64 1.30
N SER A 6 -31.19 15.07 0.60
CA SER A 6 -31.77 13.75 0.94
C SER A 6 -30.80 12.58 0.72
N VAL A 7 -29.79 12.75 -0.14
CA VAL A 7 -28.78 11.71 -0.44
C VAL A 7 -27.81 11.53 0.72
N LEU A 8 -27.55 12.59 1.48
CA LEU A 8 -26.65 12.59 2.63
C LEU A 8 -27.33 12.17 3.93
N GLN A 9 -28.66 12.01 3.93
CA GLN A 9 -29.36 11.57 5.11
C GLN A 9 -29.09 10.08 5.37
N PRO A 10 -28.78 9.69 6.62
CA PRO A 10 -28.60 8.30 6.97
C PRO A 10 -29.90 7.55 6.68
N ARG A 11 -29.83 6.56 5.79
CA ARG A 11 -30.95 5.67 5.54
C ARG A 11 -30.99 4.64 6.67
N PRO A 12 -32.11 4.45 7.36
CA PRO A 12 -32.23 3.36 8.30
C PRO A 12 -32.11 2.05 7.50
N SER A 13 -30.98 1.35 7.64
CA SER A 13 -30.88 -0.05 7.27
C SER A 13 -31.30 -0.87 8.47
N GLU A 14 -32.02 -1.97 8.24
CA GLU A 14 -32.20 -2.97 9.28
C GLU A 14 -30.82 -3.40 9.77
N ALA A 15 -30.54 -3.23 11.06
CA ALA A 15 -29.32 -3.73 11.64
C ALA A 15 -29.38 -5.25 11.50
N ALA A 16 -28.59 -5.81 10.59
CA ALA A 16 -28.48 -7.26 10.46
C ALA A 16 -28.01 -7.81 11.81
N SER A 17 -28.90 -8.50 12.52
CA SER A 17 -28.55 -9.22 13.74
C SER A 17 -27.75 -10.44 13.32
N ALA A 18 -26.42 -10.33 13.35
CA ALA A 18 -25.55 -11.47 13.11
C ALA A 18 -25.82 -12.56 14.15
N SER A 19 -25.77 -13.82 13.74
CA SER A 19 -25.86 -14.92 14.70
C SER A 19 -24.63 -14.91 15.63
N GLU A 20 -24.74 -15.52 16.81
CA GLU A 20 -23.61 -15.63 17.74
C GLU A 20 -22.41 -16.36 17.09
N GLU A 21 -22.70 -17.36 16.25
CA GLU A 21 -21.69 -18.06 15.45
C GLU A 21 -20.98 -17.14 14.46
N GLU A 22 -21.71 -16.26 13.76
CA GLU A 22 -21.15 -15.28 12.82
C GLU A 22 -20.26 -14.26 13.53
N LEU A 23 -20.66 -13.81 14.73
CA LEU A 23 -19.85 -12.89 15.55
C LEU A 23 -18.54 -13.53 15.98
N LEU A 24 -18.57 -14.78 16.44
CA LEU A 24 -17.37 -15.53 16.82
C LEU A 24 -16.45 -15.78 15.62
N GLN A 25 -17.00 -16.20 14.48
CA GLN A 25 -16.23 -16.37 13.24
C GLN A 25 -15.63 -15.04 12.76
N GLY A 26 -16.37 -13.95 12.86
CA GLY A 26 -15.91 -12.61 12.52
C GLY A 26 -14.72 -12.19 13.39
N ALA A 27 -14.81 -12.41 14.71
CA ALA A 27 -13.72 -12.12 15.64
C ALA A 27 -12.45 -12.94 15.33
N GLN A 28 -12.60 -14.23 15.03
CA GLN A 28 -11.48 -15.09 14.63
C GLN A 28 -10.82 -14.59 13.34
N ARG A 29 -11.62 -14.31 12.30
CA ARG A 29 -11.12 -13.78 11.02
C ARG A 29 -10.39 -12.45 11.20
N ALA A 30 -10.89 -11.56 12.05
CA ALA A 30 -10.26 -10.27 12.33
C ALA A 30 -8.89 -10.43 13.01
N GLN A 31 -8.78 -11.34 13.98
CA GLN A 31 -7.51 -11.63 14.65
C GLN A 31 -6.49 -12.24 13.68
N GLU A 32 -6.91 -13.21 12.86
CA GLU A 32 -6.04 -13.83 11.86
C GLU A 32 -5.56 -12.82 10.82
N TYR A 33 -6.46 -11.95 10.35
CA TYR A 33 -6.14 -10.87 9.44
C TYR A 33 -5.09 -9.93 10.04
N SER A 34 -5.32 -9.48 11.29
CA SER A 34 -4.37 -8.62 12.01
C SER A 34 -2.99 -9.27 12.13
N ARG A 35 -2.95 -10.55 12.53
CA ARG A 35 -1.69 -11.32 12.64
C ARG A 35 -0.95 -11.37 11.30
N ARG A 36 -1.64 -11.72 10.20
CA ARG A 36 -1.05 -11.79 8.85
C ARG A 36 -0.54 -10.43 8.38
N LYS A 37 -1.31 -9.37 8.61
CA LYS A 37 -0.94 -7.99 8.23
C LYS A 37 0.29 -7.50 9.00
N MET A 38 0.39 -7.82 10.28
CA MET A 38 1.56 -7.49 11.09
C MET A 38 2.81 -8.27 10.67
N GLN A 39 2.66 -9.55 10.28
CA GLN A 39 3.75 -10.33 9.72
C GLN A 39 4.26 -9.72 8.41
N ALA A 40 3.37 -9.40 7.47
CA ALA A 40 3.73 -8.76 6.20
C ALA A 40 4.45 -7.42 6.43
N HIS A 41 3.96 -6.61 7.36
CA HIS A 41 4.62 -5.35 7.74
C HIS A 41 6.05 -5.57 8.26
N ARG A 42 6.27 -6.56 9.15
CA ARG A 42 7.61 -6.85 9.66
C ARG A 42 8.57 -7.30 8.56
N ILE A 43 8.10 -8.11 7.60
CA ILE A 43 8.89 -8.52 6.44
C ILE A 43 9.30 -7.30 5.60
N GLN A 44 8.35 -6.39 5.33
CA GLN A 44 8.63 -5.15 4.59
C GLN A 44 9.63 -4.24 5.33
N GLN A 45 9.50 -4.11 6.65
CA GLN A 45 10.42 -3.33 7.47
C GLN A 45 11.83 -3.92 7.44
N GLN A 46 11.95 -5.25 7.57
CA GLN A 46 13.24 -5.93 7.50
C GLN A 46 13.92 -5.72 6.13
N ASP A 47 13.17 -5.88 5.04
CA ASP A 47 13.66 -5.62 3.68
C ASP A 47 14.14 -4.18 3.50
N LEU A 48 13.38 -3.20 4.01
CA LEU A 48 13.75 -1.79 3.95
C LEU A 48 15.03 -1.49 4.75
N VAL A 49 15.13 -2.00 5.98
CA VAL A 49 16.33 -1.85 6.82
C VAL A 49 17.56 -2.46 6.14
N ASN A 50 17.42 -3.66 5.57
CA ASN A 50 18.49 -4.32 4.83
C ASN A 50 18.93 -3.49 3.62
N LYS A 51 17.99 -2.97 2.82
CA LYS A 51 18.31 -2.09 1.68
C LYS A 51 19.04 -0.82 2.10
N ILE A 52 18.67 -0.21 3.22
CA ILE A 52 19.37 0.97 3.76
C ILE A 52 20.80 0.61 4.19
N ALA A 53 20.99 -0.51 4.90
CA ALA A 53 22.31 -0.96 5.33
C ALA A 53 23.22 -1.24 4.13
N LEU A 54 22.70 -1.98 3.13
CA LEU A 54 23.42 -2.26 1.89
C LEU A 54 23.73 -0.99 1.10
N LYS A 55 22.80 -0.03 1.01
CA LYS A 55 23.05 1.27 0.38
C LYS A 55 24.24 1.98 1.02
N LYS A 56 24.31 2.01 2.36
CA LYS A 56 25.41 2.66 3.09
C LYS A 56 26.74 1.96 2.82
N ALA A 57 26.79 0.64 2.95
CA ALA A 57 27.99 -0.15 2.67
C ALA A 57 28.46 0.02 1.21
N ALA A 58 27.54 0.06 0.25
CA ALA A 58 27.85 0.30 -1.15
C ALA A 58 28.46 1.70 -1.38
N LEU A 59 27.93 2.74 -0.73
CA LEU A 59 28.50 4.10 -0.82
C LEU A 59 29.93 4.16 -0.24
N GLU A 60 30.18 3.47 0.88
CA GLU A 60 31.50 3.38 1.50
C GLU A 60 32.51 2.60 0.65
N ALA A 61 32.06 1.66 -0.17
CA ALA A 61 32.92 0.92 -1.10
C ALA A 61 33.31 1.73 -2.34
N LEU A 62 32.62 2.84 -2.66
CA LEU A 62 32.93 3.65 -3.83
C LEU A 62 34.21 4.49 -3.65
N PRO A 63 34.93 4.78 -4.75
CA PRO A 63 35.99 5.80 -4.76
C PRO A 63 35.49 7.18 -4.32
N PRO A 64 36.34 8.04 -3.75
CA PRO A 64 35.92 9.32 -3.17
C PRO A 64 35.17 10.25 -4.13
N THR A 65 35.61 10.32 -5.38
CA THR A 65 34.98 11.17 -6.42
C THR A 65 33.55 10.74 -6.71
N LEU A 66 33.33 9.44 -6.93
CA LEU A 66 32.02 8.87 -7.21
C LEU A 66 31.11 8.88 -5.97
N ARG A 67 31.66 8.71 -4.77
CA ARG A 67 30.91 8.77 -3.53
C ARG A 67 30.30 10.14 -3.30
N ALA A 68 31.05 11.21 -3.59
CA ALA A 68 30.60 12.59 -3.42
C ALA A 68 29.37 12.90 -4.28
N GLU A 69 29.36 12.45 -5.54
CA GLU A 69 28.21 12.60 -6.44
C GLU A 69 27.03 11.71 -6.03
N ALA A 70 27.29 10.44 -5.74
CA ALA A 70 26.24 9.46 -5.40
C ALA A 70 25.53 9.72 -4.05
N SER A 71 26.13 10.52 -3.17
CA SER A 71 25.57 10.87 -1.86
C SER A 71 24.59 12.05 -1.91
N GLN A 72 24.47 12.73 -3.05
CA GLN A 72 23.59 13.87 -3.20
C GLN A 72 22.11 13.44 -3.22
N GLU A 73 21.24 14.27 -2.64
CA GLU A 73 19.79 14.06 -2.72
C GLU A 73 19.30 14.33 -4.14
N VAL A 74 18.58 13.35 -4.71
CA VAL A 74 18.04 13.44 -6.06
C VAL A 74 16.60 13.95 -6.00
N TRP A 75 16.35 15.12 -6.59
CA TRP A 75 15.02 15.76 -6.66
C TRP A 75 14.21 15.40 -7.92
N VAL A 76 14.52 14.26 -8.53
CA VAL A 76 13.85 13.79 -9.75
C VAL A 76 12.48 13.21 -9.40
N GLN A 77 11.45 13.66 -10.14
CA GLN A 77 10.10 13.14 -9.99
C GLN A 77 9.99 11.72 -10.54
N PHE A 78 9.03 10.95 -10.03
CA PHE A 78 8.68 9.68 -10.68
C PHE A 78 8.18 9.93 -12.10
N PRO A 79 8.44 9.01 -13.04
CA PRO A 79 8.05 9.23 -14.43
C PRO A 79 6.53 9.16 -14.58
N MET A 80 5.95 10.05 -15.39
CA MET A 80 4.50 10.21 -15.52
C MET A 80 3.80 8.99 -16.14
N ASN A 81 4.53 8.14 -16.87
CA ASN A 81 4.04 6.88 -17.42
C ASN A 81 4.06 5.71 -16.41
N ARG A 82 4.40 5.95 -15.13
CA ARG A 82 4.34 4.92 -14.09
C ARG A 82 2.88 4.64 -13.70
N GLN A 83 2.30 3.65 -14.36
CA GLN A 83 0.93 3.22 -14.09
C GLN A 83 0.81 2.47 -12.75
N ARG A 84 -0.33 2.64 -12.09
CA ARG A 84 -0.71 1.76 -10.97
C ARG A 84 -1.25 0.45 -11.54
N PRO A 85 -1.08 -0.68 -10.83
CA PRO A 85 -1.68 -1.93 -11.25
C PRO A 85 -3.21 -1.80 -11.37
N TYR A 86 -3.77 -2.22 -12.50
CA TYR A 86 -5.20 -2.34 -12.70
C TYR A 86 -5.72 -3.65 -12.11
N LEU A 87 -7.02 -3.72 -11.79
CA LEU A 87 -7.66 -4.94 -11.31
C LEU A 87 -7.63 -6.05 -12.37
N THR A 88 -7.83 -5.67 -13.63
CA THR A 88 -7.71 -6.51 -14.82
C THR A 88 -6.65 -5.93 -15.74
N PRO A 89 -5.79 -6.77 -16.34
CA PRO A 89 -4.77 -6.29 -17.28
C PRO A 89 -5.43 -5.67 -18.52
N PRO A 90 -4.72 -4.76 -19.22
CA PRO A 90 -5.23 -4.13 -20.42
C PRO A 90 -5.47 -5.14 -21.55
N THR A 91 -6.45 -4.85 -22.40
CA THR A 91 -6.75 -5.69 -23.56
C THR A 91 -5.68 -5.51 -24.64
N GLN A 92 -5.14 -6.60 -25.18
CA GLN A 92 -4.14 -6.52 -26.26
C GLN A 92 -4.69 -5.74 -27.46
N GLY A 93 -3.92 -4.77 -27.95
CA GLY A 93 -4.26 -3.98 -29.14
C GLY A 93 -5.11 -2.73 -28.87
N PHE A 94 -5.52 -2.48 -27.62
CA PHE A 94 -6.19 -1.24 -27.24
C PHE A 94 -5.25 -0.41 -26.36
N PRO A 95 -4.82 0.79 -26.81
CA PRO A 95 -4.03 1.67 -25.97
C PRO A 95 -4.89 2.11 -24.77
N GLU A 96 -4.32 2.01 -23.57
CA GLU A 96 -4.84 2.69 -22.38
C GLU A 96 -4.35 4.15 -22.50
N ASP A 97 -5.28 5.08 -22.78
CA ASP A 97 -5.00 6.53 -22.81
C ASP A 97 -4.46 7.05 -21.47
#